data_AF-A0A534HE48-F1
#
_entry.id   AF-A0A534HE48-F1
#
_cell.length_a   1.000
_cell.length_b   1.000
_cell.length_c   1.000
_cell.angle_alpha   90.00
_cell.angle_beta   90.00
_cell.angle_gamma   90.00
#
_symmetry.space_group_name_H-M   'P 1'
#
loop_
_entity.id
_entity.type
_entity.pdbx_description
1 polymer ?
#
loop_
_entity_poly.entity_id
_entity_poly.type
_entity_poly.pdbx_seq_one_letter_code
_entity_poly.pdbx_strand_id
1 'polypeptide(L)'
;VLVQVESAAGLTHLQAIASTEGVDGVFFGPADLAASMGLLGRTADQRVQDAIAQGIKTVRGAAKAAGVLSTDPAVARKYLALGARFVAVGVDTTLLVRAANDLRAAFKDAAIVSQPSVPDK
;
A
#
# COMPACT_ATOMS: atom_id res chain seq x y z
N VAL A 1 -4.38 20.36 -5.63
CA VAL A 1 -4.65 19.08 -6.32
C VAL A 1 -3.60 18.04 -5.94
N LEU A 2 -3.99 16.76 -5.77
CA LEU A 2 -3.06 15.63 -5.67
C LEU A 2 -3.06 14.86 -6.99
N VAL A 3 -1.88 14.46 -7.48
CA VAL A 3 -1.72 13.67 -8.71
C VAL A 3 -1.04 12.34 -8.40
N GLN A 4 -1.32 11.30 -9.21
CA GLN A 4 -0.70 9.99 -9.07
C GLN A 4 0.44 9.82 -10.08
N VAL A 5 1.60 9.33 -9.60
CA VAL A 5 2.71 8.89 -10.44
C VAL A 5 2.90 7.39 -10.24
N GLU A 6 2.52 6.64 -11.27
CA GLU A 6 2.35 5.18 -11.24
C GLU A 6 3.03 4.48 -12.42
N SER A 7 3.88 5.20 -13.14
CA SER A 7 4.60 4.65 -14.28
C SER A 7 6.07 5.03 -14.26
N ALA A 8 6.89 4.21 -14.90
CA ALA A 8 8.31 4.51 -15.11
C ALA A 8 8.48 5.85 -15.85
N ALA A 9 7.62 6.14 -16.83
CA ALA A 9 7.59 7.43 -17.51
C ALA A 9 7.24 8.59 -16.55
N GLY A 10 6.26 8.40 -15.67
CA GLY A 10 5.90 9.39 -14.65
C GLY A 10 7.06 9.68 -13.69
N LEU A 11 7.83 8.67 -13.30
CA LEU A 11 9.05 8.86 -12.50
C LEU A 11 10.11 9.68 -13.24
N THR A 12 10.33 9.40 -14.53
CA THR A 12 11.26 10.18 -15.38
C THR A 12 10.89 11.67 -15.43
N HIS A 13 9.60 12.00 -15.41
CA HIS A 13 9.10 13.37 -15.48
C HIS A 13 8.71 13.96 -14.11
N LEU A 14 9.02 13.27 -13.01
CA LEU A 14 8.49 13.59 -11.69
C LEU A 14 8.77 15.02 -11.23
N GLN A 15 9.98 15.54 -11.50
CA GLN A 15 10.34 16.91 -11.11
C GLN A 15 9.46 17.95 -11.82
N ALA A 16 9.21 17.76 -13.12
CA ALA A 16 8.35 18.64 -13.90
C ALA A 16 6.90 18.57 -13.38
N ILE A 17 6.39 17.35 -13.17
CA ILE A 17 5.04 17.11 -12.62
C ILE A 17 4.87 17.79 -11.26
N ALA A 18 5.83 17.62 -10.34
CA ALA A 18 5.78 18.23 -9.01
C ALA A 18 5.89 19.76 -9.04
N SER A 19 6.52 20.32 -10.08
CA SER A 19 6.70 21.78 -10.23
C SER A 19 5.53 22.46 -10.95
N THR A 20 4.56 21.70 -11.48
CA THR A 20 3.38 22.24 -12.15
C THR A 20 2.53 23.09 -11.18
N GLU A 21 2.10 24.25 -11.64
CA GLU A 21 1.21 25.14 -10.89
C GLU A 21 -0.11 24.42 -10.54
N GLY A 22 -0.57 24.59 -9.30
CA GLY A 22 -1.79 23.93 -8.79
C GLY A 22 -1.60 22.48 -8.27
N VAL A 23 -0.43 21.86 -8.48
CA VAL A 23 -0.09 20.59 -7.84
C VAL A 23 0.36 20.84 -6.40
N ASP A 24 -0.33 20.22 -5.45
CA ASP A 24 -0.01 20.29 -4.00
C ASP A 24 0.83 19.10 -3.55
N GLY A 25 0.69 17.97 -4.24
CA GLY A 25 1.38 16.74 -3.89
C GLY A 25 1.26 15.65 -4.93
N VAL A 26 2.17 14.68 -4.80
CA VAL A 26 2.27 13.50 -5.65
C VAL A 26 2.07 12.26 -4.78
N PHE A 27 1.19 11.37 -5.23
CA PHE A 27 0.97 10.06 -4.65
C PHE A 27 1.60 8.98 -5.52
N PHE A 28 2.25 8.00 -4.89
CA PHE A 28 2.82 6.83 -5.55
C PHE A 28 1.94 5.60 -5.28
N GLY A 29 1.41 4.99 -6.34
CA GLY A 29 0.72 3.70 -6.29
C GLY A 29 1.71 2.56 -6.55
N PRO A 30 2.11 1.75 -5.54
CA PRO A 30 3.17 0.75 -5.74
C PRO A 30 2.77 -0.40 -6.67
N ALA A 31 1.49 -0.76 -6.72
CA ALA A 31 0.98 -1.85 -7.57
C ALA A 31 1.13 -1.51 -9.06
N ASP A 32 0.61 -0.35 -9.45
CA ASP A 32 0.67 0.14 -10.83
C ASP A 32 2.09 0.51 -11.23
N LEU A 33 2.87 1.11 -10.32
CA LEU A 33 4.28 1.38 -10.56
C LEU A 33 5.08 0.09 -10.78
N ALA A 34 4.86 -0.95 -9.96
CA ALA A 34 5.48 -2.25 -10.15
C ALA A 34 5.10 -2.84 -11.51
N ALA A 35 3.83 -2.79 -11.91
CA ALA A 35 3.38 -3.23 -13.23
C ALA A 35 4.11 -2.47 -14.36
N SER A 36 4.17 -1.14 -14.28
CA SER A 36 4.86 -0.32 -15.28
C SER A 36 6.37 -0.56 -15.35
N MET A 37 6.98 -1.07 -14.27
CA MET A 37 8.41 -1.43 -14.21
C MET A 37 8.68 -2.87 -14.66
N GLY A 38 7.65 -3.61 -15.12
CA GLY A 38 7.78 -5.03 -15.50
C GLY A 38 7.79 -6.00 -14.31
N LEU A 39 7.27 -5.55 -13.16
CA LEU A 39 7.27 -6.25 -11.87
C LEU A 39 5.84 -6.48 -11.35
N LEU A 40 4.90 -6.80 -12.25
CA LEU A 40 3.49 -6.99 -11.91
C LEU A 40 3.32 -7.92 -10.69
N GLY A 41 2.55 -7.47 -9.70
CA GLY A 41 2.30 -8.20 -8.45
C GLY A 41 3.45 -8.19 -7.44
N ARG A 42 4.62 -7.60 -7.76
CA ARG A 42 5.82 -7.59 -6.91
C ARG A 42 6.06 -6.23 -6.28
N THR A 43 5.08 -5.68 -5.57
CA THR A 43 5.17 -4.36 -4.91
C THR A 43 6.24 -4.27 -3.84
N ALA A 44 6.59 -5.41 -3.21
CA ALA A 44 7.66 -5.50 -2.22
C ALA A 44 9.07 -5.59 -2.84
N ASP A 45 9.20 -5.66 -4.18
CA ASP A 45 10.51 -5.69 -4.84
C ASP A 45 11.31 -4.42 -4.50
N GLN A 46 12.58 -4.61 -4.14
CA GLN A 46 13.46 -3.53 -3.71
C GLN A 46 13.55 -2.40 -4.74
N ARG A 47 13.51 -2.73 -6.04
CA ARG A 47 13.55 -1.73 -7.12
C ARG A 47 12.33 -0.80 -7.09
N VAL A 48 11.15 -1.33 -6.77
CA VAL A 48 9.92 -0.53 -6.64
C VAL A 48 10.02 0.34 -5.38
N GLN A 49 10.46 -0.23 -4.26
CA GLN A 49 10.59 0.52 -3.02
C GLN A 49 11.62 1.66 -3.12
N ASP A 50 12.74 1.43 -3.79
CA ASP A 50 13.79 2.42 -4.00
C ASP A 50 13.35 3.52 -4.98
N ALA A 51 12.61 3.17 -6.02
CA ALA A 51 12.00 4.13 -6.92
C ALA A 51 11.03 5.08 -6.18
N ILE A 52 10.17 4.53 -5.32
CA ILE A 52 9.28 5.33 -4.46
C ILE A 52 10.07 6.17 -3.46
N ALA A 53 11.09 5.60 -2.81
CA ALA A 53 11.93 6.32 -1.86
C ALA A 53 12.63 7.52 -2.50
N GLN A 54 13.13 7.35 -3.73
CA GLN A 54 13.72 8.44 -4.50
C GLN A 54 12.65 9.46 -4.94
N GLY A 55 11.48 8.98 -5.37
CA GLY A 55 10.36 9.84 -5.74
C GLY A 55 9.89 10.73 -4.60
N ILE A 56 9.80 10.18 -3.38
CA ILE A 56 9.50 10.94 -2.16
C ILE A 56 10.51 12.08 -2.00
N LYS A 57 11.81 11.81 -2.08
CA LYS A 57 12.84 12.84 -1.95
C LYS A 57 12.70 13.94 -3.00
N THR A 58 12.46 13.59 -4.26
CA THR A 58 12.24 14.54 -5.36
C THR A 58 11.05 15.46 -5.09
N VAL A 59 9.89 14.88 -4.76
CA VAL A 59 8.65 15.63 -4.50
C VAL A 59 8.81 16.54 -3.28
N ARG A 60 9.49 16.05 -2.23
CA ARG A 60 9.81 16.86 -1.05
C ARG A 60 10.79 17.97 -1.34
N GLY A 61 11.76 17.76 -2.23
CA GLY A 61 12.69 18.78 -2.72
C GLY A 61 11.99 19.91 -3.48
N ALA A 62 10.88 19.61 -4.17
CA ALA A 62 10.00 20.60 -4.80
C ALA A 62 9.02 21.29 -3.82
N ALA A 63 9.20 21.09 -2.51
CA ALA A 63 8.32 21.59 -1.44
C ALA A 63 6.85 21.12 -1.54
N LYS A 64 6.58 19.98 -2.21
CA LYS A 64 5.24 19.39 -2.35
C LYS A 64 5.03 18.21 -1.41
N ALA A 65 3.77 17.87 -1.12
CA ALA A 65 3.44 16.69 -0.32
C ALA A 65 3.74 15.41 -1.11
N ALA A 66 4.44 14.45 -0.49
CA ALA A 66 4.61 13.11 -1.05
C ALA A 66 3.72 12.12 -0.30
N GLY A 67 3.03 11.24 -1.03
CA GLY A 67 2.16 10.21 -0.45
C GLY A 67 2.30 8.87 -1.13
N VAL A 68 1.85 7.82 -0.44
CA VAL A 68 1.99 6.42 -0.90
C VAL A 68 1.00 5.52 -0.18
N LEU A 69 0.54 4.45 -0.84
CA LEU A 69 -0.12 3.32 -0.18
C LEU A 69 0.95 2.30 0.25
N SER A 70 1.04 2.01 1.55
CA SER A 70 1.90 0.94 2.06
C SER A 70 1.20 0.21 3.20
N THR A 71 0.82 -1.03 2.96
CA THR A 71 0.16 -1.90 3.95
C THR A 71 1.14 -2.65 4.85
N ASP A 72 2.45 -2.53 4.59
CA ASP A 72 3.53 -3.01 5.45
C ASP A 72 3.96 -1.89 6.43
N PRO A 73 3.75 -2.05 7.75
CA PRO A 73 4.10 -1.03 8.73
C PRO A 73 5.59 -0.64 8.76
N ALA A 74 6.51 -1.56 8.43
CA ALA A 74 7.94 -1.26 8.40
C ALA A 74 8.27 -0.37 7.20
N VAL A 75 7.71 -0.69 6.02
CA VAL A 75 7.89 0.11 4.80
C VAL A 75 7.20 1.47 4.93
N ALA A 76 5.99 1.52 5.50
CA ALA A 76 5.29 2.78 5.78
C ALA A 76 6.12 3.69 6.70
N ARG A 77 6.70 3.15 7.77
CA ARG A 77 7.60 3.91 8.67
C ARG A 77 8.85 4.42 7.95
N LYS A 78 9.45 3.60 7.07
CA LYS A 78 10.58 4.03 6.22
C LYS A 78 10.19 5.24 5.36
N TYR A 79 9.02 5.22 4.70
CA TYR A 79 8.57 6.33 3.87
C TYR A 79 8.25 7.60 4.67
N LEU A 80 7.66 7.47 5.85
CA LEU A 80 7.46 8.59 6.77
C LEU A 80 8.79 9.23 7.19
N ALA A 81 9.79 8.41 7.54
CA ALA A 81 11.13 8.89 7.88
C ALA A 81 11.83 9.60 6.70
N LEU A 82 11.53 9.21 5.46
CA LEU A 82 12.00 9.87 4.24
C LEU A 82 11.23 11.15 3.89
N GLY A 83 10.19 11.51 4.65
CA GLY A 83 9.45 12.76 4.50
C GLY A 83 8.10 12.65 3.80
N ALA A 84 7.58 11.44 3.55
CA ALA A 84 6.20 11.28 3.12
C ALA A 84 5.24 11.91 4.14
N ARG A 85 4.17 12.56 3.66
CA ARG A 85 3.23 13.35 4.47
C ARG A 85 1.81 12.80 4.50
N PHE A 86 1.42 11.98 3.52
CA PHE A 86 0.10 11.35 3.49
C PHE A 86 0.25 9.89 3.05
N VAL A 87 0.26 8.98 4.03
CA VAL A 87 0.51 7.54 3.83
C VAL A 87 -0.77 6.78 4.12
N ALA A 88 -1.34 6.12 3.11
CA ALA A 88 -2.41 5.17 3.32
C ALA A 88 -1.79 3.87 3.84
N VAL A 89 -2.22 3.41 5.02
CA VAL A 89 -1.61 2.27 5.74
C VAL A 89 -2.43 0.99 5.67
N GLY A 90 -3.57 1.02 4.99
CA GLY A 90 -4.51 -0.09 4.93
C GLY A 90 -5.59 0.14 3.89
N VAL A 91 -6.28 -0.94 3.54
CA VAL A 91 -7.49 -0.94 2.73
C VAL A 91 -8.58 -1.61 3.57
N ASP A 92 -9.69 -0.93 3.75
CA ASP A 92 -10.82 -1.37 4.60
C ASP A 92 -11.31 -2.79 4.27
N THR A 93 -11.50 -3.11 2.99
CA THR A 93 -11.90 -4.44 2.52
C THR A 93 -10.87 -5.51 2.85
N THR A 94 -9.57 -5.19 2.73
CA THR A 94 -8.49 -6.12 3.11
C THR A 94 -8.46 -6.35 4.62
N LEU A 95 -8.67 -5.29 5.41
CA LEU A 95 -8.77 -5.39 6.87
C LEU A 95 -9.97 -6.23 7.30
N LEU A 96 -11.13 -6.01 6.67
CA LEU A 96 -12.36 -6.78 6.91
C LEU A 96 -12.16 -8.26 6.59
N VAL A 97 -11.61 -8.58 5.41
CA VAL A 97 -11.34 -9.95 4.99
C VAL A 97 -10.36 -10.64 5.95
N ARG A 98 -9.31 -9.93 6.39
CA ARG A 98 -8.36 -10.47 7.37
C ARG A 98 -9.05 -10.77 8.70
N ALA A 99 -9.76 -9.80 9.27
CA ALA A 99 -10.44 -9.96 10.55
C ALA A 99 -11.49 -11.09 10.52
N ALA A 100 -12.24 -11.21 9.43
CA ALA A 100 -13.21 -12.29 9.25
C ALA A 100 -12.54 -13.67 9.16
N ASN A 101 -11.42 -13.78 8.44
CA ASN A 101 -10.65 -15.02 8.35
C ASN A 101 -10.02 -15.41 9.69
N ASP A 102 -9.46 -14.45 10.42
CA ASP A 102 -8.87 -14.64 11.74
C ASP A 102 -9.94 -15.11 12.75
N LEU A 103 -11.12 -14.47 12.75
CA LEU A 103 -12.25 -14.89 13.57
C LEU A 103 -12.69 -16.32 13.23
N ARG A 104 -12.87 -16.65 11.94
CA ARG A 104 -13.23 -18.02 11.52
C ARG A 104 -12.18 -19.04 11.96
N ALA A 105 -10.89 -18.72 11.82
CA ALA A 105 -9.81 -19.61 12.19
C ALA A 105 -9.80 -19.94 13.68
N ALA A 106 -10.11 -18.97 14.54
CA ALA A 106 -10.19 -19.17 15.99
C ALA A 106 -11.27 -20.19 16.43
N PHE A 107 -12.25 -20.49 15.58
CA PHE A 107 -13.33 -21.45 15.85
C PHE A 107 -13.26 -22.71 14.97
N LYS A 108 -12.21 -22.87 14.15
CA LYS A 108 -12.08 -24.03 13.24
C LYS A 108 -11.73 -25.33 13.97
N ASP A 109 -11.05 -25.24 15.11
CA ASP A 109 -10.65 -26.37 15.97
C ASP A 109 -11.53 -26.53 17.21
N ALA A 110 -12.54 -25.67 17.39
CA ALA A 110 -13.58 -25.88 18.39
C ALA A 110 -14.45 -27.05 17.92
N ALA A 111 -14.05 -28.25 18.33
CA ALA A 111 -14.68 -29.51 18.02
C ALA A 111 -16.20 -29.39 17.98
N ILE A 112 -16.78 -29.94 16.91
CA ILE A 112 -18.20 -30.29 16.85
C ILE A 112 -18.49 -31.05 18.13
N VAL A 113 -19.18 -30.41 19.09
CA VAL A 113 -19.76 -31.10 20.24
C VAL A 113 -20.77 -32.06 19.62
N SER A 114 -20.42 -33.35 19.56
CA SER A 114 -21.33 -34.37 19.06
C SER A 114 -22.57 -34.32 19.94
N GLN A 115 -23.70 -33.95 19.32
CA GLN A 115 -25.02 -34.05 19.93
C GLN A 115 -25.21 -35.47 20.47
N PRO A 116 -25.66 -35.67 21.72
CA PRO A 116 -25.98 -36.99 22.21
C PRO A 116 -27.08 -37.60 21.32
N SER A 117 -26.83 -38.80 20.80
CA SER A 117 -27.84 -39.57 20.08
C SER A 117 -29.05 -39.83 20.98
N VAL A 118 -30.24 -39.43 20.52
CA VAL A 118 -31.51 -39.82 21.14
C VAL A 118 -31.67 -41.33 20.95
N PRO A 119 -31.87 -42.14 22.01
CA PRO A 119 -32.08 -43.57 21.86
C PRO A 119 -33.42 -43.84 21.16
N ASP A 120 -33.40 -44.68 20.13
CA ASP A 120 -34.59 -45.19 19.46
C ASP A 120 -35.45 -45.97 20.46
N LYS A 121 -36.77 -45.70 20.43
CA LYS A 121 -37.78 -46.43 21.19
C LYS A 121 -38.18 -47.73 20.50
#